data_AF-A0A4P9XXZ4-F1
#
_entry.id   AF-A0A4P9XXZ4-F1
#
_cell.length_a   1.000
_cell.length_b   1.000
_cell.length_c   1.000
_cell.angle_alpha   90.00
_cell.angle_beta   90.00
_cell.angle_gamma   90.00
#
_symmetry.space_group_name_H-M   'P 1'
#
loop_
_entity.id
_entity.type
_entity.pdbx_description
1 polymer ?
#
loop_
_entity_poly.entity_id
_entity_poly.type
_entity_poly.pdbx_seq_one_letter_code
_entity_poly.pdbx_strand_id
1 'polypeptide(L)' 'SQASAYNEETGEINWDCPCLGGMAHGPCGEDFKQAFSCFVTSEADPKGMDCVDYFQSMQECFKKHPEEYASELDEEEEE' A
#
# COMPACT_ATOMS: atom_id res chain seq x y z
N SER A 1 -9.10 -13.97 -13.00
CA SER A 1 -7.75 -13.83 -12.41
C SER A 1 -7.47 -12.35 -12.28
N GLN A 2 -7.40 -11.82 -11.07
CA GLN A 2 -6.91 -10.45 -10.87
C GLN A 2 -5.40 -10.49 -11.14
N ALA A 3 -4.89 -9.69 -12.07
CA ALA A 3 -3.46 -9.63 -12.34
C ALA A 3 -2.75 -8.99 -11.14
N SER A 4 -1.60 -9.55 -10.73
CA SER A 4 -0.73 -8.93 -9.72
C SER A 4 -0.18 -7.60 -10.24
N ALA A 5 -0.11 -6.58 -9.38
CA ALA A 5 0.58 -5.33 -9.71
C ALA A 5 2.10 -5.52 -9.80
N TYR A 6 2.65 -6.53 -9.12
CA TYR A 6 4.09 -6.77 -9.05
C TYR A 6 4.49 -7.96 -9.94
N ASN A 7 5.52 -7.75 -10.75
CA ASN A 7 6.18 -8.79 -11.52
C ASN A 7 7.42 -9.28 -10.77
N GLU A 8 7.37 -10.49 -10.22
CA GLU A 8 8.48 -11.08 -9.46
C GLU A 8 9.73 -11.37 -10.30
N GLU A 9 9.60 -11.52 -11.63
CA GLU A 9 10.74 -11.79 -12.52
C GLU A 9 11.51 -10.51 -12.86
N THR A 10 10.81 -9.38 -13.03
CA THR A 10 11.44 -8.10 -13.40
C THR A 10 11.65 -7.15 -12.23
N GLY A 11 10.94 -7.36 -11.11
CA GLY A 11 10.92 -6.44 -9.98
C GLY A 11 10.11 -5.17 -10.24
N GLU A 12 9.37 -5.10 -11.36
CA GLU A 12 8.60 -3.92 -11.73
C GLU A 12 7.19 -3.94 -11.11
N ILE A 13 6.72 -2.76 -10.70
CA ILE A 13 5.37 -2.56 -10.18
C ILE A 13 4.57 -1.74 -11.20
N ASN A 14 3.45 -2.29 -11.65
CA ASN A 14 2.45 -1.59 -12.45
C ASN A 14 1.52 -0.77 -11.54
N TRP A 15 1.86 0.49 -11.31
CA TRP A 15 1.06 1.43 -10.49
C TRP A 15 -0.32 1.76 -11.08
N ASP A 16 -0.54 1.45 -12.36
CA ASP A 16 -1.82 1.62 -13.05
C ASP A 16 -2.67 0.34 -13.02
N CYS A 17 -2.24 -0.70 -12.30
CA CYS A 17 -3.04 -1.91 -12.12
C CYS A 17 -4.37 -1.55 -11.45
N PRO A 18 -5.53 -1.92 -12.04
CA PRO A 18 -6.84 -1.72 -11.39
C PRO A 18 -6.94 -2.40 -10.02
N CYS A 19 -6.11 -3.41 -9.77
CA CYS A 19 -5.99 -4.09 -8.48
C CYS A 19 -5.49 -3.21 -7.34
N LEU A 20 -4.80 -2.09 -7.63
CA LEU A 20 -4.30 -1.16 -6.62
C LEU A 20 -5.34 -0.10 -6.23
N GLY A 21 -6.55 -0.13 -6.80
CA GLY A 21 -7.64 0.78 -6.44
C GLY A 21 -7.35 2.27 -6.66
N GLY A 22 -6.31 2.61 -7.43
CA GLY A 22 -5.87 3.99 -7.62
C GLY A 22 -5.09 4.59 -6.44
N MET A 23 -4.77 3.82 -5.40
CA MET A 23 -4.08 4.31 -4.20
C MET A 23 -2.73 4.98 -4.52
N ALA A 24 -2.05 4.56 -5.59
CA ALA A 24 -0.78 5.13 -6.03
C ALA A 24 -0.86 6.57 -6.57
N HIS A 25 -2.07 7.09 -6.84
CA HIS A 25 -2.29 8.37 -7.54
C HIS A 25 -2.98 9.44 -6.69
N GLY A 26 -3.28 9.15 -5.42
CA GLY A 26 -3.90 10.09 -4.49
C GLY A 26 -2.89 10.92 -3.66
N PRO A 27 -3.37 11.76 -2.74
CA PRO A 27 -2.51 12.58 -1.87
C PRO A 27 -1.54 11.76 -1.01
N CYS A 28 -1.87 10.51 -0.68
CA CYS A 28 -1.00 9.57 0.04
C CYS A 28 -0.30 8.55 -0.87
N GLY A 29 -0.29 8.78 -2.18
CA GLY A 29 0.22 7.83 -3.16
C GLY A 29 1.71 7.52 -3.04
N GLU A 30 2.52 8.47 -2.57
CA GLU A 30 3.95 8.23 -2.34
C GLU A 30 4.20 7.34 -1.12
N ASP A 31 3.49 7.55 -0.01
CA ASP A 31 3.55 6.67 1.15
C ASP A 31 3.08 5.25 0.79
N PHE A 32 1.98 5.16 0.02
CA PHE A 32 1.50 3.89 -0.51
C PHE A 32 2.54 3.18 -1.38
N LYS A 33 3.15 3.89 -2.34
CA LYS A 33 4.18 3.31 -3.21
C LYS A 33 5.36 2.80 -2.40
N GLN A 34 5.78 3.54 -1.38
CA GLN A 34 6.89 3.15 -0.53
C GLN A 34 6.57 1.88 0.29
N ALA A 35 5.43 1.87 0.98
CA ALA A 35 4.97 0.72 1.76
C ALA A 35 4.78 -0.52 0.88
N PHE A 36 4.09 -0.37 -0.26
CA PHE A 36 3.82 -1.47 -1.19
C PHE A 36 5.11 -2.01 -1.82
N SER A 37 6.03 -1.13 -2.26
CA SER A 37 7.31 -1.56 -2.84
C SER A 37 8.16 -2.32 -1.83
N CYS A 38 8.21 -1.84 -0.58
CA CYS A 38 8.89 -2.56 0.50
C CYS A 38 8.23 -3.94 0.71
N PHE A 39 6.90 -3.98 0.85
CA PHE A 39 6.18 -5.22 1.12
C PHE A 39 6.41 -6.27 0.04
N VAL A 40 6.25 -5.93 -1.24
CA VAL A 40 6.35 -6.92 -2.32
C VAL A 40 7.76 -7.49 -2.47
N THR A 41 8.78 -6.71 -2.11
CA THR A 41 10.20 -7.10 -2.16
C THR A 41 10.75 -7.65 -0.85
N SER A 42 10.02 -7.55 0.27
CA SER A 42 10.46 -8.05 1.57
C SER A 42 10.71 -9.55 1.55
N GLU A 43 11.88 -9.96 2.06
CA GLU A 43 12.26 -11.34 2.35
C GLU A 43 12.14 -11.71 3.84
N ALA A 44 11.63 -10.80 4.68
CA ALA A 44 11.41 -11.05 6.10
C ALA A 44 10.38 -12.18 6.34
N ASP A 45 10.47 -12.86 7.49
CA ASP A 45 9.48 -13.82 7.97
C ASP A 45 8.94 -13.38 9.33
N PRO A 46 7.70 -12.87 9.43
CA PRO A 46 6.71 -12.75 8.35
C PRO A 46 7.02 -11.63 7.34
N LYS A 47 6.55 -11.82 6.09
CA LYS A 47 6.73 -10.86 4.99
C LYS A 47 6.20 -9.48 5.38
N GLY A 48 7.01 -8.44 5.21
CA GLY A 48 6.67 -7.05 5.49
C GLY A 48 6.94 -6.59 6.92
N MET A 49 7.49 -7.44 7.80
CA MET A 49 7.84 -7.04 9.17
C MET A 49 8.90 -5.92 9.20
N ASP A 50 9.75 -5.83 8.20
CA ASP A 50 10.73 -4.77 7.97
C ASP A 50 10.14 -3.50 7.35
N CYS A 51 8.87 -3.53 6.93
CA CYS A 51 8.19 -2.42 6.25
C CYS A 51 7.20 -1.66 7.16
N VAL A 52 7.10 -2.04 8.43
CA VAL A 52 6.07 -1.54 9.37
C VAL A 52 6.05 -0.01 9.45
N ASP A 53 7.22 0.64 9.48
CA ASP A 53 7.32 2.11 9.57
C ASP A 53 6.73 2.81 8.33
N TYR A 54 6.83 2.18 7.14
CA TYR A 54 6.22 2.71 5.92
C TYR A 54 4.70 2.58 5.94
N PHE A 55 4.17 1.46 6.46
CA PHE A 55 2.72 1.30 6.63
C PHE A 55 2.17 2.28 7.66
N GLN A 56 2.89 2.53 8.76
CA GLN A 56 2.51 3.57 9.74
C GLN A 56 2.47 4.95 9.08
N SER A 57 3.48 5.31 8.29
CA SER A 57 3.52 6.59 7.58
C SER A 57 2.34 6.76 6.61
N MET A 58 2.00 5.70 5.88
CA MET A 58 0.83 5.67 5.00
C MET A 58 -0.48 5.86 5.78
N GLN A 59 -0.67 5.16 6.89
CA GLN A 59 -1.86 5.34 7.74
C GLN A 59 -1.95 6.75 8.32
N GLU A 60 -0.84 7.33 8.77
CA GLU A 60 -0.79 8.71 9.24
C GLU A 60 -1.18 9.69 8.14
N CYS A 61 -0.83 9.40 6.88
CA CYS A 61 -1.30 10.18 5.75
C CYS A 61 -2.81 10.03 5.54
N PHE A 62 -3.34 8.82 5.55
CA PHE A 62 -4.79 8.59 5.42
C PHE A 62 -5.59 9.35 6.48
N LYS A 63 -5.13 9.37 7.74
CA LYS A 63 -5.74 10.11 8.84
C LYS A 63 -5.78 11.64 8.62
N LYS A 64 -4.90 12.19 7.78
CA LYS A 64 -4.89 13.61 7.38
C LYS A 64 -5.83 13.92 6.22
N HIS A 65 -6.31 12.88 5.52
CA HIS A 65 -7.16 12.97 4.33
C HIS A 65 -8.43 12.11 4.46
N PRO A 66 -9.23 12.28 5.54
CA PRO A 66 -10.39 11.43 5.81
C PRO A 66 -11.47 11.53 4.73
N GLU A 67 -11.57 12.65 4.00
CA GLU A 67 -12.51 12.81 2.89
C GLU A 67 -12.24 11.88 1.71
N GLU A 68 -11.00 11.40 1.55
CA GLU A 68 -10.61 10.48 0.47
C GLU A 68 -10.42 9.04 0.96
N TYR A 69 -10.00 8.84 2.22
CA TYR A 69 -9.58 7.53 2.74
C TYR A 69 -10.39 7.01 3.95
N ALA A 70 -11.54 7.60 4.28
CA ALA A 70 -12.37 7.09 5.38
C ALA A 70 -12.67 5.58 5.27
N SER A 71 -12.93 5.08 4.06
CA SER A 71 -13.14 3.65 3.83
C SER A 71 -11.93 2.78 4.18
N GLU A 72 -10.71 3.30 3.99
CA GLU A 72 -9.47 2.58 4.27
C GLU A 72 -9.09 2.63 5.75
N LEU A 73 -9.70 3.55 6.52
CA LEU A 73 -9.49 3.70 7.96
C LEU A 73 -10.57 2.97 8.78
N ASP A 74 -11.80 2.93 8.30
CA ASP A 74 -12.94 2.30 8.99
C ASP A 74 -12.79 0.76 9.10
N GLU A 75 -11.98 0.13 8.24
CA GLU A 75 -11.65 -1.30 8.37
C GLU A 75 -10.79 -1.63 9.61
N GLU A 76 -10.25 -0.62 10.32
CA GLU A 76 -9.54 -0.81 11.61
C GLU A 76 -10.47 -0.73 12.84
N GLU A 77 -11.72 -0.28 12.72
CA GLU A 77 -12.65 -0.08 13.86
C GLU A 77 -13.64 -1.24 14.11
N GLU A 78 -13.62 -2.32 13.33
CA GLU A 78 -14.40 -3.54 13.63
C GLU A 78 -13.58 -4.54 14.49
N GLU A 79 -13.51 -4.28 15.81
CA GLU A 79 -13.39 -5.34 16.84
C GLU A 79 -14.78 -5.86 17.26
#